data_AF-A0A512J913-F1
#
_entry.id   AF-A0A512J913-F1
#
_cell.length_a   1.000
_cell.length_b   1.000
_cell.length_c   1.000
_cell.angle_alpha   90.00
_cell.angle_beta   90.00
_cell.angle_gamma   90.00
#
_symmetry.space_group_name_H-M   'P 1'
#
loop_
_entity.id
_entity.type
_entity.pdbx_description
1 polymer ?
#
loop_
_entity_poly.entity_id
_entity_poly.type
_entity_poly.pdbx_seq_one_letter_code
_entity_poly.pdbx_strand_id
1 'polypeptide(L)' 'MNDAIDDLVAERLSAAAGDPAALADLRGALIAGLSLAIAVTAEGSDRAASFLCEEATSLLFETVTEHAWAVGHLVNGR' A
#
# COMPACT_ATOMS: atom_id res chain seq x y z
N MET A 1 15.77 -8.68 -4.03
CA MET A 1 15.55 -7.36 -4.68
C MET A 1 14.36 -6.61 -4.07
N ASN A 2 13.45 -7.28 -3.34
CA ASN A 2 12.38 -6.62 -2.58
C ASN A 2 12.87 -5.89 -1.32
N ASP A 3 13.90 -6.40 -0.65
CA ASP A 3 14.38 -5.87 0.63
C ASP A 3 14.72 -4.37 0.62
N ALA A 4 15.27 -3.84 -0.49
CA ALA A 4 15.63 -2.43 -0.60
C ALA A 4 14.41 -1.48 -0.69
N ILE A 5 13.29 -1.96 -1.24
CA ILE A 5 12.03 -1.19 -1.27
C ILE A 5 11.35 -1.25 0.09
N ASP A 6 11.35 -2.41 0.72
CA ASP A 6 10.80 -2.60 2.06
C ASP A 6 11.53 -1.72 3.08
N ASP A 7 12.87 -1.67 3.02
CA ASP A 7 13.70 -0.81 3.87
C ASP A 7 13.37 0.68 3.66
N LEU A 8 13.21 1.12 2.40
CA LEU A 8 12.87 2.50 2.08
C LEU A 8 11.48 2.87 2.62
N VAL A 9 10.49 1.99 2.47
CA VAL A 9 9.14 2.21 2.99
C VAL A 9 9.16 2.27 4.51
N ALA A 10 9.89 1.37 5.16
CA ALA A 10 10.05 1.37 6.62
C ALA A 10 10.73 2.64 7.13
N GLU A 11 11.78 3.12 6.45
CA GLU A 11 12.46 4.37 6.78
C GLU A 11 11.50 5.57 6.68
N ARG A 12 10.71 5.65 5.58
CA ARG A 12 9.76 6.75 5.38
C ARG A 12 8.60 6.71 6.38
N LEU A 13 8.09 5.52 6.69
CA LEU A 13 7.08 5.35 7.73
C LEU A 13 7.61 5.76 9.11
N SER A 14 8.84 5.35 9.44
CA SER A 14 9.49 5.74 10.70
C SER A 14 9.74 7.25 10.78
N ALA A 15 10.11 7.90 9.66
CA ALA A 15 10.33 9.34 9.62
C ALA A 15 9.03 10.14 9.75
N ALA A 16 7.92 9.61 9.25
CA ALA A 16 6.58 10.20 9.39
C ALA A 16 5.89 9.83 10.71
N ALA A 17 6.47 8.90 11.50
CA ALA A 17 5.87 8.42 12.72
C ALA A 17 5.71 9.56 13.75
N GLY A 18 4.46 9.80 14.17
CA GLY A 18 4.13 10.87 15.12
C GLY A 18 3.70 12.18 14.48
N ASP A 19 3.77 12.31 13.14
CA ASP A 19 3.20 13.45 12.40
C ASP A 19 2.07 12.95 11.46
N PRO A 20 0.80 13.18 11.82
CA PRO A 20 -0.34 12.78 11.00
C PRO A 20 -0.35 13.40 9.60
N ALA A 21 0.19 14.61 9.43
CA ALA A 21 0.24 15.27 8.11
C ALA A 21 1.27 14.57 7.22
N ALA A 22 2.46 14.28 7.74
CA ALA A 22 3.48 13.53 7.02
C ALA A 22 3.01 12.11 6.62
N LEU A 23 2.24 11.45 7.48
CA LEU A 23 1.62 10.16 7.15
C LEU A 23 0.56 10.27 6.05
N ALA A 24 -0.24 11.34 6.05
CA ALA A 24 -1.22 11.60 4.99
C ALA A 24 -0.53 11.86 3.64
N ASP A 25 0.58 12.61 3.65
CA ASP A 25 1.39 12.87 2.45
C ASP A 25 2.05 11.59 1.92
N LEU A 26 2.63 10.77 2.80
CA LEU A 26 3.20 9.48 2.43
C LEU A 26 2.14 8.55 1.81
N ARG A 27 0.95 8.47 2.39
CA ARG A 27 -0.19 7.73 1.83
C ARG A 27 -0.56 8.27 0.44
N GLY A 28 -0.62 9.59 0.27
CA GLY A 28 -0.91 10.22 -1.02
C GLY A 28 0.12 9.85 -2.09
N ALA A 29 1.41 9.86 -1.74
CA ALA A 29 2.50 9.48 -2.64
C ALA A 29 2.42 8.01 -3.05
N LEU A 30 2.10 7.10 -2.12
CA LEU A 30 1.93 5.67 -2.42
C LEU A 30 0.75 5.43 -3.38
N ILE A 31 -0.39 6.08 -3.14
CA ILE A 31 -1.57 5.98 -4.03
C ILE A 31 -1.21 6.49 -5.43
N ALA A 32 -0.56 7.66 -5.53
CA ALA A 32 -0.16 8.22 -6.81
C ALA A 32 0.81 7.30 -7.57
N GLY A 33 1.78 6.71 -6.88
CA GLY A 33 2.73 5.74 -7.45
C GLY A 33 2.03 4.49 -8.00
N LEU A 34 1.09 3.92 -7.22
CA LEU A 34 0.28 2.78 -7.65
C LEU A 34 -0.58 3.13 -8.88
N SER A 35 -1.27 4.27 -8.85
CA SER A 35 -2.09 4.73 -9.99
C SER A 35 -1.26 4.93 -11.26
N LEU A 36 -0.04 5.46 -11.14
CA LEU A 36 0.88 5.61 -12.26
C LEU A 36 1.33 4.26 -12.82
N ALA A 37 1.70 3.32 -11.95
CA ALA A 37 2.10 1.97 -12.37
C ALA A 37 0.97 1.25 -13.14
N ILE A 38 -0.28 1.38 -12.67
CA ILE A 38 -1.45 0.85 -13.36
C ILE A 38 -1.64 1.53 -14.72
N ALA A 39 -1.57 2.86 -14.77
CA ALA A 39 -1.75 3.61 -16.02
C ALA A 39 -0.70 3.22 -17.08
N VAL A 40 0.56 3.04 -16.66
CA VAL A 40 1.65 2.58 -17.55
C VAL A 40 1.39 1.15 -18.02
N THR A 41 1.00 0.25 -17.11
CA THR A 41 0.75 -1.18 -17.43
C THR A 41 -0.48 -1.37 -18.30
N ALA A 42 -1.48 -0.50 -18.18
CA ALA A 42 -2.71 -0.56 -18.97
C ALA A 42 -2.54 -0.11 -20.42
N GLU A 43 -1.43 0.54 -20.77
CA GLU A 43 -1.09 0.99 -22.14
C GLU A 43 -2.23 1.79 -22.83
N GLY A 44 -2.97 2.59 -22.05
CA GLY A 44 -4.09 3.40 -22.55
C GLY A 44 -5.42 2.64 -22.72
N SER A 45 -5.51 1.39 -22.26
CA SER A 45 -6.76 0.64 -22.22
C SER A 45 -7.52 0.89 -20.92
N ASP A 46 -8.65 1.60 -21.00
CA ASP A 46 -9.53 1.84 -19.85
C ASP A 46 -9.99 0.54 -19.17
N ARG A 47 -10.23 -0.50 -19.97
CA ARG A 47 -10.62 -1.82 -19.46
C ARG A 47 -9.49 -2.48 -18.68
N ALA A 48 -8.27 -2.43 -19.20
CA ALA A 48 -7.11 -2.99 -18.51
C ALA A 48 -6.81 -2.22 -17.22
N ALA A 49 -6.91 -0.88 -17.25
CA ALA A 49 -6.77 -0.03 -16.06
C ALA A 49 -7.80 -0.38 -14.99
N SER A 50 -9.08 -0.55 -15.37
CA SER A 50 -10.14 -0.96 -14.44
C SER A 50 -9.85 -2.31 -13.79
N PHE A 51 -9.47 -3.31 -14.58
CA PHE A 51 -9.12 -4.64 -14.07
C PHE A 51 -7.93 -4.59 -13.10
N LEU A 52 -6.87 -3.87 -13.46
CA LEU A 52 -5.69 -3.72 -12.60
C LEU A 52 -5.98 -2.94 -11.31
N CYS A 53 -6.87 -1.94 -11.36
CA CYS A 53 -7.35 -1.25 -10.16
C CYS A 53 -8.12 -2.20 -9.22
N GLU A 54 -8.96 -3.07 -9.77
CA GLU A 54 -9.70 -4.07 -9.00
C GLU A 54 -8.74 -5.07 -8.34
N GLU A 55 -7.78 -5.63 -9.10
CA GLU A 55 -6.76 -6.54 -8.57
C GLU A 55 -5.91 -5.89 -7.46
N ALA A 56 -5.44 -4.66 -7.70
CA ALA A 56 -4.68 -3.92 -6.70
C ALA A 56 -5.49 -3.65 -5.43
N THR A 57 -6.79 -3.37 -5.57
CA THR A 57 -7.70 -3.18 -4.44
C THR A 57 -7.87 -4.47 -3.64
N SER A 58 -8.06 -5.61 -4.32
CA SER A 58 -8.18 -6.92 -3.68
C SER A 58 -6.92 -7.26 -2.87
N LEU A 59 -5.73 -7.10 -3.47
CA LEU A 59 -4.45 -7.35 -2.81
C LEU A 59 -4.24 -6.45 -1.59
N LEU A 60 -4.63 -5.17 -1.66
CA LEU A 60 -4.59 -4.26 -0.52
C LEU A 60 -5.51 -4.75 0.62
N PHE A 61 -6.75 -5.14 0.30
CA PHE A 61 -7.68 -5.64 1.31
C PHE A 61 -7.20 -6.95 1.95
N GLU A 62 -6.67 -7.89 1.17
CA GLU A 62 -6.10 -9.14 1.66
C GLU A 62 -4.94 -8.84 2.63
N THR A 63 -3.97 -8.02 2.20
CA THR A 63 -2.81 -7.65 3.02
C THR A 63 -3.20 -6.97 4.33
N VAL A 64 -4.18 -6.05 4.30
CA VAL A 64 -4.69 -5.37 5.48
C VAL A 64 -5.43 -6.33 6.39
N THR A 65 -6.21 -7.25 5.84
CA THR A 65 -6.97 -8.25 6.63
C THR A 65 -6.03 -9.20 7.33
N GLU A 66 -5.00 -9.71 6.65
CA GLU A 66 -3.95 -10.55 7.23
C GLU A 66 -3.23 -9.85 8.38
N HIS A 67 -2.86 -8.58 8.20
CA HIS A 67 -2.23 -7.78 9.26
C HIS A 67 -3.19 -7.48 10.43
N ALA A 68 -4.45 -7.15 10.15
CA ALA A 68 -5.45 -6.89 11.17
C ALA A 68 -5.73 -8.14 12.01
N TRP A 69 -5.74 -9.32 11.39
CA TRP A 69 -5.87 -10.61 12.08
C TRP A 69 -4.63 -10.92 12.92
N ALA A 70 -3.43 -10.69 12.39
CA ALA A 70 -2.18 -10.86 13.14
C ALA A 70 -2.14 -9.96 14.39
N VAL A 71 -2.53 -8.69 14.27
CA VAL A 71 -2.62 -7.76 15.40
C VAL A 71 -3.77 -8.14 16.35
N GLY A 72 -4.92 -8.56 15.83
CA GLY A 72 -6.06 -9.01 16.63
C GLY A 72 -5.76 -10.24 17.50
N HIS A 73 -4.96 -11.19 16.98
CA HIS A 73 -4.48 -12.34 17.77
C HIS A 73 -3.43 -11.94 18.82
N LEU A 74 -2.58 -10.95 18.55
CA LEU A 74 -1.62 -10.42 19.53
C LEU A 74 -2.32 -9.65 20.67
N VAL A 75 -3.46 -9.03 20.39
CA VAL A 75 -4.26 -8.26 21.38
C VAL A 75 -5.21 -9.16 22.18
N ASN A 76 -5.80 -10.20 21.57
CA ASN A 76 -6.73 -11.14 22.24
C ASN A 76 -6.06 -12.42 22.79
N GLY A 77 -4.76 -12.61 22.61
CA GLY A 77 -4.00 -13.77 23.11
C GLY A 77 -3.48 -13.63 24.55
N ARG A 78 -4.04 -12.71 25.35
CA ARG A 78 -3.79 -12.61 26.81
C ARG A 78 -4.92 -13.26 27.60
#